data_AF-A0A563CSX6-F1
#
_entry.id   AF-A0A563CSX6-F1
#
_cell.length_a   1.000
_cell.length_b   1.000
_cell.length_c   1.000
_cell.angle_alpha   90.00
_cell.angle_beta   90.00
_cell.angle_gamma   90.00
#
_symmetry.space_group_name_H-M   'P 1'
#
loop_
_entity.id
_entity.type
_entity.pdbx_description
1 polymer ?
#
loop_
_entity_poly.entity_id
_entity_poly.type
_entity_poly.pdbx_seq_one_letter_code
_entity_poly.pdbx_strand_id
1 'polypeptide(L)'
;MSFITSVIALLLQWYVWGPLVIVLLYLTWRNYRSIDVIKNVESVLLTLEIPKTNDKSELAAEQMFASLHGILRDARELKANNGYQEHLSFEIASVGGRIQFYVWTPKSLQSFVEGQIYAQYPQVQIHKAEEDYVAHERHHSVVYTSEITLTDKEFLPIKTFQSFEVDPLAGITGTLAKLEDTDEEIWIQMLVRPVADSWHKEADAWIQSVKAGGFNLFGTDGIGKWIAGLFSALWQPPEQAGASGGPELSERDKTRISEAEKKATKLGYQVKIRVAYLGERTSDAKLRMQGIIGTFKQFNSTNLNGFKMSNDSFAKEALAKYKTRLFADRGYLMNIEEVASVYHLPHTNVETPNIVWASTKTAEPPPKLPVLTGDPAHDENISAFGMTNFRGINHQFGMLRYDRSRHVYIIGQTGAGKSGLLELFALSDIFHGQGYAIIDPHGDFAINNMRFIPGSRLQDVVYFNPADTQYPLGFNPLEVTNPSQKTNISSEVIGVLKRMFGDSWGPRLEYILRYTILALLDRPETTMLDITRMLTDKKFRKDTLSYCKDTVVLQFWNVEFASWTDKFQAEAIAPVLNKVGAFTANPVIRNIIGQPKSTFNIRQIMDEGKI
;
A
#
# COMPACT_ATOMS: atom_id res chain seq x y z
N MET A 1 63.10 43.16 0.70
CA MET A 1 63.32 42.21 -0.41
C MET A 1 63.98 40.91 0.05
N SER A 2 65.11 40.92 0.79
CA SER A 2 65.81 39.66 1.14
C SER A 2 65.03 38.72 2.07
N PHE A 3 64.24 39.23 3.02
CA PHE A 3 63.41 38.39 3.90
C PHE A 3 62.35 37.60 3.13
N ILE A 4 61.66 38.24 2.18
CA ILE A 4 60.63 37.61 1.35
C ILE A 4 61.25 36.52 0.47
N THR A 5 62.40 36.79 -0.14
CA THR A 5 63.13 35.78 -0.93
C THR A 5 63.63 34.61 -0.08
N SER A 6 64.06 34.84 1.17
CA SER A 6 64.47 33.76 2.08
C SER A 6 63.29 32.91 2.54
N VAL A 7 62.14 33.53 2.81
CA VAL A 7 60.90 32.79 3.15
C VAL A 7 60.42 31.97 1.96
N ILE A 8 60.45 32.52 0.75
CA ILE A 8 60.09 31.78 -0.48
C ILE A 8 61.09 30.64 -0.74
N ALA A 9 62.39 30.88 -0.56
CA ALA A 9 63.41 29.86 -0.74
C ALA A 9 63.30 28.72 0.29
N LEU A 10 62.90 29.03 1.53
CA LEU A 10 62.59 28.05 2.58
C LEU A 10 61.33 27.24 2.24
N LEU A 11 60.26 27.92 1.82
CA LEU A 11 59.00 27.28 1.44
C LEU A 11 59.18 26.36 0.23
N LEU A 12 60.09 26.64 -0.69
CA LEU A 12 60.39 25.81 -1.87
C LEU A 12 61.34 24.63 -1.59
N GLN A 13 61.86 24.48 -0.36
CA GLN A 13 62.73 23.34 -0.04
C GLN A 13 61.94 22.03 -0.01
N TRP A 14 62.57 20.97 -0.50
CA TRP A 14 61.98 19.64 -0.58
C TRP A 14 61.54 19.08 0.79
N TYR A 15 62.20 19.48 1.88
CA TYR A 15 61.85 19.06 3.24
C TYR A 15 60.65 19.80 3.83
N VAL A 16 60.20 20.91 3.21
CA VAL A 16 58.95 21.61 3.55
C VAL A 16 57.80 21.11 2.67
N TRP A 17 58.05 20.99 1.36
CA TRP A 17 57.05 20.46 0.41
C TRP A 17 56.81 18.96 0.57
N GLY A 18 57.82 18.15 0.90
CA GLY A 18 57.71 16.70 1.03
C GLY A 18 56.66 16.28 2.07
N PRO A 19 56.74 16.75 3.33
CA PRO A 19 55.71 16.49 4.34
C PRO A 19 54.33 17.03 3.93
N LEU A 20 54.26 18.21 3.33
CA LEU A 20 52.99 18.78 2.85
C LEU A 20 52.33 17.89 1.80
N VAL A 21 53.08 17.43 0.81
CA VAL A 21 52.59 16.54 -0.25
C VAL A 21 52.20 15.18 0.32
N ILE A 22 52.95 14.62 1.27
CA ILE A 22 52.58 13.37 1.95
C ILE A 22 51.27 13.53 2.74
N VAL A 23 51.11 14.65 3.46
CA VAL A 23 49.86 14.96 4.18
C VAL A 23 48.70 15.13 3.20
N LEU A 24 48.90 15.85 2.10
CA LEU A 24 47.88 16.02 1.07
C LEU A 24 47.52 14.69 0.40
N LEU A 25 48.49 13.87 0.01
CA LEU A 25 48.27 12.53 -0.55
C LEU A 25 47.53 11.63 0.44
N TYR A 26 47.88 11.66 1.73
CA TYR A 26 47.16 10.93 2.76
C TYR A 26 45.71 11.43 2.93
N LEU A 27 45.49 12.74 2.94
CA LEU A 27 44.16 13.34 3.01
C LEU A 27 43.33 13.02 1.76
N THR A 28 43.92 13.07 0.57
CA THR A 28 43.27 12.70 -0.69
C THR A 28 42.92 11.21 -0.71
N TRP A 29 43.85 10.33 -0.31
CA TRP A 29 43.62 8.90 -0.20
C TRP A 29 42.51 8.58 0.81
N ARG A 30 42.52 9.24 1.98
CA ARG A 30 41.48 9.11 3.01
C ARG A 30 40.11 9.54 2.48
N ASN A 31 40.02 10.70 1.81
CA ASN A 31 38.77 11.20 1.24
C ASN A 31 38.24 10.27 0.13
N TYR A 32 39.12 9.76 -0.74
CA TYR A 32 38.73 8.86 -1.82
C TYR A 32 38.13 7.56 -1.26
N ARG A 33 38.78 6.98 -0.24
CA ARG A 33 38.30 5.77 0.44
C ARG A 33 36.95 5.97 1.11
N SER A 34 36.70 7.13 1.71
CA SER A 34 35.39 7.45 2.31
C SER A 34 34.27 7.58 1.27
N ILE A 35 34.56 8.12 0.08
CA ILE A 35 33.56 8.26 -1.01
C ILE A 35 33.19 6.90 -1.61
N ASP A 36 34.16 6.01 -1.80
CA ASP A 36 33.89 4.66 -2.35
C ASP A 36 33.03 3.81 -1.42
N VAL A 37 33.20 3.96 -0.10
CA VAL A 37 32.32 3.30 0.89
C VAL A 37 30.89 3.79 0.74
N ILE A 38 30.67 5.10 0.56
CA ILE A 38 29.33 5.68 0.42
C ILE A 38 28.63 5.20 -0.85
N LYS A 39 29.35 5.10 -1.97
CA LYS A 39 28.77 4.72 -3.27
C LYS A 39 28.34 3.24 -3.35
N ASN A 40 28.92 2.38 -2.52
CA ASN A 40 28.69 0.93 -2.58
C ASN A 40 27.65 0.43 -1.58
N VAL A 41 26.96 1.32 -0.86
CA VAL A 41 25.89 0.94 0.06
C VAL A 41 24.63 0.59 -0.74
N GLU A 42 24.18 -0.66 -0.66
CA GLU A 42 22.87 -1.04 -1.16
C GLU A 42 21.78 -0.21 -0.47
N SER A 43 20.88 0.36 -1.27
CA SER A 43 19.89 1.32 -0.80
C SER A 43 18.52 1.05 -1.41
N VAL A 44 17.50 1.61 -0.78
CA VAL A 44 16.13 1.52 -1.23
C VAL A 44 15.48 2.90 -1.20
N LEU A 45 14.67 3.19 -2.22
CA LEU A 45 13.78 4.34 -2.24
C LEU A 45 12.38 3.90 -1.84
N LEU A 46 11.84 4.53 -0.81
CA LEU A 46 10.50 4.30 -0.29
C LEU A 46 9.61 5.47 -0.70
N THR A 47 8.46 5.19 -1.28
CA THR A 47 7.40 6.17 -1.56
C THR A 47 6.44 6.20 -0.36
N LEU A 48 6.09 7.40 0.09
CA LEU A 48 5.16 7.62 1.19
C LEU A 48 3.83 8.17 0.64
N GLU A 49 2.76 7.40 0.76
CA GLU A 49 1.41 7.87 0.46
C GLU A 49 0.69 8.23 1.76
N ILE A 50 0.33 9.51 1.88
CA ILE A 50 -0.27 10.06 3.10
C ILE A 50 -1.80 10.03 2.93
N PRO A 51 -2.58 9.65 3.96
CA PRO A 51 -4.03 9.81 3.91
C PRO A 51 -4.41 11.28 4.07
N LYS A 52 -5.42 11.75 3.32
CA LYS A 52 -5.95 13.14 3.46
C LYS A 52 -6.43 13.47 4.88
N THR A 53 -6.74 12.45 5.68
CA THR A 53 -7.19 12.59 7.08
C THR A 53 -6.03 12.56 8.08
N ASN A 54 -4.78 12.79 7.65
CA ASN A 54 -3.63 12.80 8.55
C ASN A 54 -3.70 13.98 9.53
N ASP A 55 -3.95 13.67 10.80
CA ASP A 55 -4.11 14.62 11.91
C ASP A 55 -2.82 14.81 12.72
N LYS A 56 -1.69 14.30 12.22
CA LYS A 56 -0.39 14.38 12.89
C LYS A 56 0.30 15.70 12.58
N SER A 57 0.56 16.48 13.62
CA SER A 57 1.29 17.75 13.54
C SER A 57 2.80 17.56 13.32
N GLU A 58 3.51 18.66 13.13
CA GLU A 58 4.96 18.74 12.96
C GLU A 58 5.73 18.16 14.16
N LEU A 59 5.11 18.14 15.34
CA LEU A 59 5.65 17.48 16.53
C LEU A 59 5.86 15.97 16.31
N ALA A 60 4.99 15.31 15.52
CA ALA A 60 5.17 13.91 15.16
C ALA A 60 6.43 13.69 14.31
N ALA A 61 6.76 14.65 13.43
CA ALA A 61 8.02 14.62 12.69
C ALA A 61 9.22 14.85 13.61
N GLU A 62 9.14 15.76 14.58
CA GLU A 62 10.22 15.95 15.58
C GLU A 62 10.49 14.64 16.35
N GLN A 63 9.44 13.94 16.79
CA GLN A 63 9.57 12.64 17.47
C GLN A 63 10.08 11.53 16.54
N MET A 64 9.70 11.56 15.25
CA MET A 64 10.24 10.67 14.22
C MET A 64 11.75 10.86 14.09
N PHE A 65 12.22 12.09 13.93
CA PHE A 65 13.65 12.40 13.84
C PHE A 65 14.41 12.13 15.13
N ALA A 66 13.79 12.31 16.30
CA ALA A 66 14.36 11.89 17.57
C ALA A 66 14.58 10.37 17.61
N SER A 67 13.59 9.58 17.15
CA SER A 67 13.67 8.12 17.13
C SER A 67 14.67 7.62 16.08
N LEU A 68 14.72 8.25 14.91
CA LEU A 68 15.71 7.98 13.85
C LEU A 68 17.14 8.32 14.26
N HIS A 69 17.33 9.14 15.30
CA HIS A 69 18.66 9.45 15.82
C HIS A 69 19.34 8.21 16.40
N GLY A 70 18.57 7.16 16.73
CA GLY A 70 19.07 5.83 17.10
C GLY A 70 19.92 5.14 16.03
N ILE A 71 20.00 5.66 14.80
CA ILE A 71 20.95 5.23 13.75
C ILE A 71 22.39 5.66 14.08
N LEU A 72 22.58 6.59 15.03
CA LEU A 72 23.90 7.05 15.45
C LEU A 72 24.74 5.88 15.96
N ARG A 73 25.86 5.62 15.30
CA ARG A 73 26.84 4.62 15.72
C ARG A 73 27.62 5.10 16.92
N ASP A 74 27.95 4.19 17.81
CA ASP A 74 28.87 4.50 18.90
C ASP A 74 30.31 4.72 18.36
N ALA A 75 31.20 5.25 19.21
CA ALA A 75 32.57 5.56 18.80
C ALA A 75 33.36 4.31 18.36
N ARG A 76 33.02 3.10 18.84
CA ARG A 76 33.72 1.86 18.50
C ARG A 76 33.26 1.35 17.14
N GLU A 77 31.95 1.32 16.91
CA GLU A 77 31.31 0.95 15.65
C GLU A 77 31.68 1.91 14.53
N LEU A 78 31.71 3.22 14.82
CA LEU A 78 32.15 4.23 13.87
C LEU A 78 33.60 4.01 13.45
N LYS A 79 34.50 3.69 14.40
CA LYS A 79 35.89 3.35 14.11
C LYS A 79 36.01 2.06 13.28
N ALA A 80 35.19 1.05 13.58
CA ALA A 80 35.13 -0.19 12.80
C ALA A 80 34.63 0.05 11.37
N ASN A 81 33.75 1.03 11.17
CA ASN A 81 33.20 1.41 9.87
C ASN A 81 33.98 2.53 9.17
N ASN A 82 35.29 2.62 9.39
CA ASN A 82 36.19 3.64 8.80
C ASN A 82 35.76 5.11 9.04
N GLY A 83 35.02 5.39 10.11
CA GLY A 83 34.52 6.73 10.41
C GLY A 83 33.21 7.09 9.69
N TYR A 84 32.57 6.16 8.99
CA TYR A 84 31.35 6.42 8.23
C TYR A 84 30.09 6.26 9.09
N GLN A 85 29.31 7.34 9.15
CA GLN A 85 27.97 7.39 9.73
C GLN A 85 26.94 7.45 8.61
N GLU A 86 25.98 6.53 8.65
CA GLU A 86 24.88 6.46 7.69
C GLU A 86 24.05 7.74 7.68
N HIS A 87 23.55 8.07 6.50
CA HIS A 87 22.64 9.18 6.28
C HIS A 87 21.37 8.67 5.60
N LEU A 88 20.30 9.43 5.75
CA LEU A 88 19.02 9.23 5.08
C LEU A 88 18.75 10.41 4.14
N SER A 89 17.87 10.23 3.16
CA SER A 89 17.36 11.31 2.33
C SER A 89 15.85 11.40 2.48
N PHE A 90 15.34 12.58 2.82
CA PHE A 90 13.92 12.90 2.83
C PHE A 90 13.65 13.83 1.65
N GLU A 91 12.76 13.41 0.75
CA GLU A 91 12.64 14.03 -0.57
C GLU A 91 11.18 14.36 -0.90
N ILE A 92 10.99 15.50 -1.57
CA ILE A 92 9.70 15.92 -2.13
C ILE A 92 9.96 16.18 -3.62
N ALA A 93 9.30 15.43 -4.50
CA ALA A 93 9.46 15.60 -5.94
C ALA A 93 8.11 15.85 -6.60
N SER A 94 8.08 16.83 -7.50
CA SER A 94 6.99 17.05 -8.44
C SER A 94 7.40 16.49 -9.80
N VAL A 95 6.74 15.41 -10.23
CA VAL A 95 7.02 14.71 -11.50
C VAL A 95 5.71 14.51 -12.26
N GLY A 96 5.64 15.02 -13.49
CA GLY A 96 4.41 15.01 -14.29
C GLY A 96 3.23 15.65 -13.56
N GLY A 97 3.48 16.82 -12.95
CA GLY A 97 2.48 17.57 -12.18
C GLY A 97 2.08 16.99 -10.82
N ARG A 98 2.59 15.81 -10.43
CA ARG A 98 2.22 15.12 -9.19
C ARG A 98 3.31 15.25 -8.12
N ILE A 99 2.91 15.67 -6.93
CA ILE A 99 3.79 15.81 -5.77
C ILE A 99 3.80 14.49 -4.99
N GLN A 100 4.99 13.91 -4.81
CA GLN A 100 5.21 12.69 -4.04
C GLN A 100 6.31 12.88 -3.00
N PHE A 101 6.18 12.15 -1.89
CA PHE A 101 7.13 12.13 -0.79
C PHE A 101 7.92 10.83 -0.81
N TYR A 102 9.23 10.94 -0.62
CA TYR A 102 10.12 9.79 -0.65
C TYR A 102 11.09 9.79 0.52
N VAL A 103 11.50 8.58 0.90
CA VAL A 103 12.60 8.36 1.84
C VAL A 103 13.59 7.40 1.21
N TRP A 104 14.82 7.86 1.02
CA TRP A 104 15.92 7.00 0.66
C TRP A 104 16.65 6.57 1.93
N THR A 105 16.92 5.27 2.03
CA THR A 105 17.60 4.68 3.18
C THR A 105 18.50 3.52 2.75
N PRO A 106 19.65 3.30 3.41
CA PRO A 106 20.40 2.05 3.29
C PRO A 106 19.50 0.83 3.50
N LYS A 107 19.69 -0.22 2.70
CA LYS A 107 18.85 -1.43 2.75
C LYS A 107 18.84 -2.09 4.12
N SER A 108 19.97 -2.03 4.84
CA SER A 108 20.12 -2.52 6.21
C SER A 108 19.25 -1.78 7.24
N LEU A 109 18.91 -0.51 6.97
CA LEU A 109 18.13 0.34 7.86
C LEU A 109 16.65 0.41 7.47
N GLN A 110 16.25 -0.23 6.36
CA GLN A 110 14.89 -0.13 5.82
C GLN A 110 13.82 -0.43 6.88
N SER A 111 13.87 -1.61 7.51
CA SER A 111 12.86 -2.02 8.49
C SER A 111 12.82 -1.12 9.72
N PHE A 112 13.97 -0.58 10.13
CA PHE A 112 14.04 0.38 11.24
C PHE A 112 13.37 1.71 10.86
N VAL A 113 13.71 2.27 9.69
CA VAL A 113 13.14 3.53 9.20
C VAL A 113 11.63 3.42 8.98
N GLU A 114 11.16 2.34 8.34
CA GLU A 114 9.73 2.04 8.19
C GLU A 114 9.03 1.97 9.54
N GLY A 115 9.62 1.28 10.51
CA GLY A 115 9.10 1.19 11.88
C GLY A 115 8.96 2.55 12.57
N GLN A 116 9.97 3.42 12.45
CA GLN A 116 9.92 4.76 13.05
C GLN A 116 8.90 5.67 12.37
N ILE A 117 8.75 5.57 11.05
CA ILE A 117 7.71 6.29 10.31
C ILE A 117 6.32 5.80 10.76
N TYR A 118 6.09 4.49 10.82
CA TYR A 118 4.81 3.91 11.26
C TYR A 118 4.45 4.23 12.72
N ALA A 119 5.45 4.39 13.59
CA ALA A 119 5.23 4.75 14.99
C ALA A 119 4.59 6.15 15.12
N GLN A 120 5.01 7.10 14.29
CA GLN A 120 4.50 8.48 14.32
C GLN A 120 3.33 8.70 13.35
N TYR A 121 3.33 7.99 12.21
CA TYR A 121 2.33 8.06 11.15
C TYR A 121 1.72 6.68 10.87
N PRO A 122 0.83 6.14 11.72
CA PRO A 122 0.35 4.77 11.61
C PRO A 122 -0.43 4.44 10.32
N GLN A 123 -0.99 5.46 9.67
CA GLN A 123 -1.86 5.34 8.49
C GLN A 123 -1.13 5.65 7.17
N VAL A 124 0.14 6.04 7.20
CA VAL A 124 0.91 6.26 5.96
C VAL A 124 1.10 4.92 5.26
N GLN A 125 0.97 4.88 3.93
CA GLN A 125 1.31 3.68 3.17
C GLN A 125 2.74 3.84 2.65
N ILE A 126 3.58 2.84 2.93
CA ILE A 126 4.98 2.84 2.52
C ILE A 126 5.14 1.76 1.46
N HIS A 127 5.61 2.15 0.29
CA HIS A 127 5.88 1.25 -0.82
C HIS A 127 7.32 1.39 -1.26
N LYS A 128 7.95 0.29 -1.69
CA LYS A 128 9.22 0.38 -2.40
C LYS A 128 8.93 0.94 -3.80
N ALA A 129 9.63 2.00 -4.19
CA ALA A 129 9.51 2.53 -5.54
C ALA A 129 10.01 1.48 -6.56
N GLU A 130 9.22 1.21 -7.60
CA GLU A 130 9.58 0.28 -8.68
C GLU A 130 10.78 0.81 -9.47
N GLU A 131 10.77 2.11 -9.75
CA GLU A 131 11.85 2.85 -10.39
C GLU A 131 12.14 4.14 -9.60
N ASP A 132 13.41 4.55 -9.56
CA ASP A 132 13.80 5.82 -8.95
C ASP A 132 13.38 6.97 -9.86
N TYR A 133 12.65 7.96 -9.33
CA TYR A 133 12.13 9.07 -10.13
C TYR A 133 13.24 9.83 -10.86
N VAL A 134 14.46 9.85 -10.32
CA VAL A 134 15.62 10.49 -10.96
C VAL A 134 16.10 9.80 -12.25
N ALA A 135 15.66 8.57 -12.54
CA ALA A 135 16.03 7.83 -13.75
C ALA A 135 15.54 8.51 -15.04
N HIS A 136 14.44 9.26 -14.95
CA HIS A 136 13.72 9.90 -16.06
C HIS A 136 14.38 11.19 -16.60
N GLU A 137 15.57 11.57 -16.12
CA GLU A 137 16.29 12.80 -16.54
C GLU A 137 16.41 12.97 -18.07
N ARG A 138 16.43 11.87 -18.84
CA ARG A 138 16.65 11.90 -20.30
C ARG A 138 15.57 12.63 -21.09
N HIS A 139 14.46 13.02 -20.46
CA HIS A 139 13.37 13.72 -21.11
C HIS A 139 13.58 15.24 -21.23
N HIS A 140 14.46 15.84 -20.40
CA HIS A 140 14.57 17.31 -20.29
C HIS A 140 15.88 17.88 -20.86
N SER A 141 15.80 18.99 -21.60
CA SER A 141 16.98 19.64 -22.20
C SER A 141 17.77 20.53 -21.23
N VAL A 142 17.13 21.09 -20.19
CA VAL A 142 17.71 21.98 -19.19
C VAL A 142 17.65 21.35 -17.80
N VAL A 143 18.78 21.33 -17.12
CA VAL A 143 18.91 20.94 -15.71
C VAL A 143 19.47 22.12 -14.94
N TYR A 144 18.85 22.49 -13.83
CA TYR A 144 19.34 23.54 -12.94
C TYR A 144 19.32 23.07 -11.49
N THR A 145 20.50 23.00 -10.89
CA THR A 145 20.68 22.51 -9.52
C THR A 145 21.14 23.63 -8.60
N SER A 146 20.78 23.55 -7.32
CA SER A 146 21.26 24.44 -6.28
C SER A 146 21.32 23.73 -4.93
N GLU A 147 22.18 24.21 -4.04
CA GLU A 147 22.15 23.86 -2.62
C GLU A 147 21.51 25.01 -1.82
N ILE A 148 20.82 24.67 -0.73
CA ILE A 148 20.34 25.62 0.26
C ILE A 148 21.29 25.54 1.46
N THR A 149 21.85 26.68 1.88
CA THR A 149 22.77 26.78 3.02
C THR A 149 22.31 27.84 4.01
N LEU A 150 22.90 27.84 5.21
CA LEU A 150 22.58 28.80 6.27
C LEU A 150 23.16 30.19 5.97
N THR A 151 22.44 31.24 6.39
CA THR A 151 22.87 32.63 6.25
C THR A 151 23.96 33.01 7.25
N ASP A 152 23.90 32.46 8.45
CA ASP A 152 24.78 32.74 9.59
C ASP A 152 25.30 31.43 10.21
N LYS A 153 26.02 31.50 11.34
CA LYS A 153 26.60 30.35 12.04
C LYS A 153 25.55 29.31 12.41
N GLU A 154 25.90 28.03 12.21
CA GLU A 154 25.01 26.88 12.42
C GLU A 154 24.52 26.68 13.86
N PHE A 155 25.13 27.37 14.84
CA PHE A 155 24.67 27.38 16.23
C PHE A 155 23.41 28.22 16.46
N LEU A 156 23.09 29.12 15.53
CA LEU A 156 21.85 29.88 15.58
C LEU A 156 20.71 29.09 14.94
N PRO A 157 19.51 29.10 15.54
CA PRO A 157 18.37 28.41 14.96
C PRO A 157 17.75 29.19 13.81
N ILE A 158 17.15 28.45 12.86
CA ILE A 158 16.12 28.99 11.96
C ILE A 158 14.80 29.17 12.72
N LYS A 159 13.82 29.85 12.13
CA LYS A 159 12.45 29.79 12.63
C LYS A 159 11.90 28.37 12.48
N THR A 160 11.29 27.86 13.53
CA THR A 160 10.75 26.50 13.59
C THR A 160 9.23 26.50 13.52
N PHE A 161 8.62 25.33 13.31
CA PHE A 161 7.16 25.13 13.24
C PHE A 161 6.40 25.77 14.41
N GLN A 162 7.01 25.87 15.60
CA GLN A 162 6.41 26.52 16.77
C GLN A 162 6.09 28.02 16.56
N SER A 163 6.74 28.65 15.59
CA SER A 163 6.55 30.07 15.26
C SER A 163 5.56 30.34 14.12
N PHE A 164 4.96 29.28 13.56
CA PHE A 164 4.02 29.39 12.45
C PHE A 164 2.59 29.06 12.90
N GLU A 165 1.61 29.82 12.41
CA GLU A 165 0.18 29.54 12.61
C GLU A 165 -0.36 28.52 11.60
N VAL A 166 0.26 28.47 10.42
CA VAL A 166 -0.08 27.59 9.30
C VAL A 166 1.14 26.74 8.98
N ASP A 167 0.89 25.50 8.56
CA ASP A 167 1.92 24.53 8.19
C ASP A 167 2.91 25.14 7.17
N PRO A 168 4.23 25.23 7.49
CA PRO A 168 5.23 25.81 6.60
C PRO A 168 5.42 25.01 5.29
N LEU A 169 5.05 23.73 5.27
CA LEU A 169 5.14 22.88 4.08
C LEU A 169 4.14 23.31 2.99
N ALA A 170 3.03 23.95 3.36
CA ALA A 170 2.03 24.46 2.41
C ALA A 170 2.61 25.45 1.39
N GLY A 171 3.59 26.27 1.80
CA GLY A 171 4.28 27.19 0.89
C GLY A 171 5.16 26.46 -0.13
N ILE A 172 5.83 25.39 0.32
CA ILE A 172 6.69 24.53 -0.51
C ILE A 172 5.83 23.77 -1.53
N THR A 173 4.84 23.01 -1.05
CA THR A 173 3.96 22.20 -1.91
C THR A 173 3.13 23.08 -2.84
N GLY A 174 2.64 24.23 -2.37
CA GLY A 174 1.90 25.19 -3.20
C GLY A 174 2.71 25.75 -4.37
N THR A 175 4.04 25.82 -4.24
CA THR A 175 4.93 26.20 -5.36
C THR A 175 5.12 25.04 -6.33
N LEU A 176 5.25 23.81 -5.83
CA LEU A 176 5.37 22.60 -6.65
C LEU A 176 4.09 22.29 -7.44
N ALA A 177 2.92 22.62 -6.87
CA ALA A 177 1.63 22.38 -7.51
C ALA A 177 1.39 23.24 -8.75
N LYS A 178 2.09 24.37 -8.89
CA LYS A 178 2.02 25.24 -10.08
C LYS A 178 2.64 24.63 -11.34
N LEU A 179 3.19 23.43 -11.24
CA LEU A 179 3.77 22.65 -12.34
C LEU A 179 2.77 21.65 -12.93
N GLU A 180 1.49 21.66 -12.52
CA GLU A 180 0.48 20.69 -12.97
C GLU A 180 0.34 20.63 -14.50
N ASP A 181 0.34 21.80 -15.14
CA ASP A 181 0.14 21.93 -16.58
C ASP A 181 1.45 21.99 -17.39
N THR A 182 2.59 21.74 -16.74
CA THR A 182 3.90 21.77 -17.38
C THR A 182 4.58 20.41 -17.27
N ASP A 183 5.40 20.06 -18.26
CA ASP A 183 6.28 18.90 -18.18
C ASP A 183 7.53 19.20 -17.31
N GLU A 184 7.48 20.25 -16.48
CA GLU A 184 8.61 20.66 -15.65
C GLU A 184 8.64 19.86 -14.36
N GLU A 185 9.84 19.59 -13.86
CA GLU A 185 10.04 18.86 -12.61
C GLU A 185 10.84 19.70 -11.62
N ILE A 186 10.46 19.62 -10.35
CA ILE A 186 11.24 20.15 -9.24
C ILE A 186 11.38 19.08 -8.17
N TRP A 187 12.63 18.83 -7.78
CA TRP A 187 12.96 17.85 -6.76
C TRP A 187 13.70 18.52 -5.60
N ILE A 188 13.24 18.27 -4.38
CA ILE A 188 13.82 18.78 -3.13
C ILE A 188 14.36 17.58 -2.37
N GLN A 189 15.63 17.63 -1.98
CA GLN A 189 16.33 16.56 -1.27
C GLN A 189 16.92 17.11 0.01
N MET A 190 16.54 16.55 1.15
CA MET A 190 17.14 16.83 2.45
C MET A 190 17.88 15.59 2.95
N LEU A 191 19.21 15.64 2.87
CA LEU A 191 20.08 14.62 3.42
C LEU A 191 20.29 14.90 4.91
N VAL A 192 20.09 13.88 5.74
CA VAL A 192 20.25 13.98 7.20
C VAL A 192 21.17 12.88 7.71
N ARG A 193 22.12 13.25 8.56
CA ARG A 193 23.05 12.32 9.24
C ARG A 193 23.06 12.64 10.73
N PRO A 194 22.75 11.69 11.63
CA PRO A 194 22.74 11.96 13.06
C PRO A 194 24.14 12.32 13.55
N VAL A 195 24.23 13.25 14.50
CA VAL A 195 25.49 13.60 15.17
C VAL A 195 25.47 13.28 16.65
N ALA A 196 26.63 12.95 17.19
CA ALA A 196 26.81 12.75 18.62
C ALA A 196 26.60 14.07 19.39
N ASP A 197 26.10 13.93 20.62
CA ASP A 197 25.75 15.04 21.52
C ASP A 197 26.90 16.03 21.77
N SER A 198 28.15 15.61 21.54
CA SER A 198 29.34 16.47 21.67
C SER A 198 29.30 17.78 20.88
N TRP A 199 28.40 17.92 19.89
CA TRP A 199 28.19 19.18 19.15
C TRP A 199 27.78 20.34 20.07
N HIS A 200 27.12 20.07 21.21
CA HIS A 200 26.77 21.12 22.18
C HIS A 200 28.02 21.86 22.68
N LYS A 201 29.18 21.18 22.75
CA LYS A 201 30.45 21.78 23.19
C LYS A 201 30.97 22.80 22.17
N GLU A 202 30.71 22.57 20.89
CA GLU A 202 31.05 23.53 19.82
C GLU A 202 30.15 24.76 19.90
N ALA A 203 28.86 24.56 20.21
CA ALA A 203 27.92 25.65 20.50
C ALA A 203 28.34 26.44 21.74
N ASP A 204 28.71 25.77 22.83
CA ASP A 204 29.20 26.39 24.08
C ASP A 204 30.47 27.21 23.80
N ALA A 205 31.43 26.67 23.06
CA ALA A 205 32.64 27.38 22.68
C ALA A 205 32.34 28.64 21.84
N TRP A 206 31.37 28.54 20.91
CA TRP A 206 30.91 29.70 20.16
C TRP A 206 30.23 30.73 21.06
N ILE A 207 29.35 30.31 21.98
CA ILE A 207 28.69 31.18 22.96
C ILE A 207 29.74 31.92 23.81
N GLN A 208 30.76 31.21 24.30
CA GLN A 208 31.85 31.84 25.06
C GLN A 208 32.63 32.84 24.22
N SER A 209 32.86 32.55 22.94
CA SER A 209 33.53 33.49 22.02
C SER A 209 32.73 34.77 21.79
N VAL A 210 31.39 34.67 21.75
CA VAL A 210 30.49 35.82 21.65
C VAL A 210 30.46 36.60 22.97
N LYS A 211 30.38 35.90 24.12
CA LYS A 211 30.46 36.49 25.47
C LYS A 211 31.79 37.24 25.70
N ALA A 212 32.88 36.75 25.12
CA ALA A 212 34.21 37.35 25.20
C ALA A 212 34.47 38.48 24.18
N GLY A 213 33.48 38.88 23.37
CA GLY A 213 33.59 40.02 22.44
C GLY A 213 34.21 39.72 21.08
N GLY A 214 34.31 38.44 20.67
CA GLY A 214 34.79 38.04 19.34
C GLY A 214 36.31 38.14 19.17
N PHE A 215 36.96 37.01 18.87
CA PHE A 215 38.40 36.97 18.59
C PHE A 215 38.68 37.47 17.15
N ASN A 216 39.15 38.71 16.99
CA ASN A 216 39.48 39.30 15.68
C ASN A 216 40.92 38.97 15.26
N LEU A 217 41.12 37.87 14.53
CA LEU A 217 42.45 37.46 14.00
C LEU A 217 42.81 38.11 12.65
N PHE A 218 41.85 38.74 11.95
CA PHE A 218 42.01 39.23 10.57
C PHE A 218 41.89 40.76 10.40
N GLY A 219 42.03 41.52 11.48
CA GLY A 219 42.30 42.96 11.39
C GLY A 219 43.78 43.21 11.06
N THR A 220 44.07 44.27 10.30
CA THR A 220 45.41 44.69 9.86
C THR A 220 46.43 44.91 10.99
N ASP A 221 45.99 44.87 12.26
CA ASP A 221 46.81 45.03 13.47
C ASP A 221 47.08 43.71 14.24
N GLY A 222 46.58 42.56 13.77
CA GLY A 222 46.49 41.32 14.56
C GLY A 222 47.75 40.44 14.65
N ILE A 223 48.58 40.39 13.60
CA ILE A 223 49.75 39.49 13.59
C ILE A 223 50.90 40.07 14.43
N GLY A 224 51.07 41.40 14.43
CA GLY A 224 52.13 42.08 15.18
C GLY A 224 51.96 41.97 16.69
N LYS A 225 50.71 42.08 17.20
CA LYS A 225 50.42 41.96 18.64
C LYS A 225 50.45 40.52 19.16
N TRP A 226 50.12 39.53 18.33
CA TRP A 226 50.21 38.12 18.75
C TRP A 226 51.66 37.67 18.92
N ILE A 227 52.55 38.04 17.99
CA ILE A 227 53.99 37.75 18.12
C ILE A 227 54.61 38.54 19.27
N ALA A 228 54.26 39.83 19.43
CA ALA A 228 54.76 40.64 20.54
C ALA A 228 54.27 40.13 21.92
N GLY A 229 53.01 39.69 22.01
CA GLY A 229 52.41 39.13 23.21
C GLY A 229 52.99 37.77 23.62
N LEU A 230 53.37 36.93 22.65
CA LEU A 230 54.02 35.65 22.92
C LEU A 230 55.42 35.85 23.54
N PHE A 231 56.16 36.87 23.10
CA PHE A 231 57.48 37.21 23.64
C PHE A 231 57.41 38.00 24.96
N SER A 232 56.39 38.84 25.17
CA SER A 232 56.22 39.57 26.44
C SER A 232 55.74 38.68 27.59
N ALA A 233 54.94 37.65 27.29
CA ALA A 233 54.45 36.68 28.28
C ALA A 233 55.55 35.78 28.87
N LEU A 234 56.69 35.66 28.19
CA LEU A 234 57.87 34.93 28.69
C LEU A 234 58.74 35.77 29.66
N TRP A 235 58.49 37.08 29.81
CA TRP A 235 59.39 37.99 30.53
C TRP A 235 58.75 38.88 31.61
N GLN A 236 57.46 38.74 31.92
CA GLN A 236 56.80 39.54 32.97
C GLN A 236 56.58 38.75 34.28
N PRO A 237 57.01 39.28 35.45
CA PRO A 237 56.63 38.73 36.75
C PRO A 237 55.13 38.94 37.03
N PRO A 238 54.48 38.08 37.83
CA PRO A 238 53.04 38.14 38.04
C PRO A 238 52.67 39.25 39.02
N GLU A 239 52.09 40.33 38.53
CA GLU A 239 51.33 41.29 39.35
C GLU A 239 49.82 41.09 39.16
N GLN A 240 49.12 41.25 40.28
CA GLN A 240 47.70 40.96 40.49
C GLN A 240 46.80 41.66 39.45
N ALA A 241 46.10 40.86 38.65
CA ALA A 241 45.02 41.33 37.80
C ALA A 241 43.77 41.63 38.63
N GLY A 242 43.48 42.92 38.81
CA GLY A 242 42.18 43.39 39.27
C GLY A 242 41.08 43.01 38.26
N ALA A 243 39.94 42.56 38.78
CA ALA A 243 38.77 42.18 38.00
C ALA A 243 38.16 43.40 37.29
N SER A 244 38.43 43.55 35.99
CA SER A 244 37.63 44.41 35.11
C SER A 244 36.37 43.66 34.68
N GLY A 245 35.19 44.21 34.99
CA GLY A 245 33.89 43.68 34.60
C GLY A 245 33.83 43.39 33.08
N GLY A 246 33.28 42.22 32.73
CA GLY A 246 33.13 41.80 31.34
C GLY A 246 32.31 42.80 30.51
N PRO A 247 32.52 42.84 29.18
CA PRO A 247 31.81 43.77 28.30
C PRO A 247 30.28 43.59 28.40
N GLU A 248 29.54 44.70 28.47
CA GLU A 248 28.08 44.67 28.41
C GLU A 248 27.61 44.11 27.06
N LEU A 249 26.95 42.95 27.09
CA LEU A 249 26.42 42.30 25.89
C LEU A 249 25.22 43.07 25.34
N SER A 250 25.18 43.28 24.02
CA SER A 250 24.02 43.84 23.32
C SER A 250 22.77 42.97 23.56
N GLU A 251 21.58 43.58 23.65
CA GLU A 251 20.29 42.84 23.67
C GLU A 251 20.18 41.84 22.52
N ARG A 252 20.74 42.20 21.36
CA ARG A 252 20.80 41.33 20.19
C ARG A 252 21.59 40.04 20.47
N ASP A 253 22.76 40.17 21.08
CA ASP A 253 23.64 39.05 21.39
C ASP A 253 23.09 38.21 22.55
N LYS A 254 22.42 38.84 23.52
CA LYS A 254 21.70 38.13 24.59
C LYS A 254 20.63 37.20 24.00
N THR A 255 19.81 37.68 23.06
CA THR A 255 18.81 36.83 22.38
C THR A 255 19.49 35.72 21.59
N ARG A 256 20.56 36.02 20.83
CA ARG A 256 21.29 35.02 20.03
C ARG A 256 21.92 33.92 20.89
N ILE A 257 22.52 34.30 22.02
CA ILE A 257 23.06 33.36 23.01
C ILE A 257 21.94 32.48 23.57
N SER A 258 20.83 33.07 24.02
CA SER A 258 19.72 32.32 24.61
C SER A 258 19.13 31.30 23.63
N GLU A 259 18.90 31.70 22.37
CA GLU A 259 18.36 30.81 21.34
C GLU A 259 19.36 29.74 20.90
N ALA A 260 20.67 30.05 20.89
CA ALA A 260 21.70 29.05 20.64
C ALA A 260 21.80 28.03 21.78
N GLU A 261 21.71 28.47 23.04
CA GLU A 261 21.66 27.60 24.22
C GLU A 261 20.43 26.67 24.14
N LYS A 262 19.25 27.20 23.78
CA LYS A 262 18.03 26.37 23.55
C LYS A 262 18.24 25.35 22.43
N LYS A 263 18.78 25.77 21.27
CA LYS A 263 19.05 24.88 20.14
C LYS A 263 19.96 23.71 20.53
N ALA A 264 20.98 23.97 21.36
CA ALA A 264 21.95 22.99 21.85
C ALA A 264 21.37 21.93 22.80
N THR A 265 20.17 22.11 23.34
CA THR A 265 19.53 21.13 24.24
C THR A 265 18.88 19.94 23.52
N LYS A 266 18.76 20.01 22.19
CA LYS A 266 18.06 19.00 21.38
C LYS A 266 19.03 18.13 20.59
N LEU A 267 18.58 16.97 20.14
CA LEU A 267 19.38 16.09 19.27
C LEU A 267 19.72 16.79 17.94
N GLY A 268 20.94 16.57 17.46
CA GLY A 268 21.48 17.23 16.27
C GLY A 268 21.63 16.31 15.06
N TYR A 269 21.51 16.91 13.88
CA TYR A 269 21.78 16.31 12.57
C TYR A 269 22.70 17.20 11.75
N GLN A 270 23.65 16.59 11.04
CA GLN A 270 24.24 17.19 9.86
C GLN A 270 23.24 17.13 8.73
N VAL A 271 22.97 18.27 8.12
CA VAL A 271 21.94 18.43 7.08
C VAL A 271 22.55 19.04 5.83
N LYS A 272 22.04 18.58 4.69
CA LYS A 272 22.28 19.22 3.39
C LYS A 272 20.98 19.21 2.59
N ILE A 273 20.54 20.39 2.17
CA ILE A 273 19.35 20.53 1.32
C ILE A 273 19.78 20.88 -0.10
N ARG A 274 19.24 20.15 -1.08
CA ARG A 274 19.45 20.36 -2.51
C ARG A 274 18.13 20.51 -3.22
N VAL A 275 18.14 21.32 -4.27
CA VAL A 275 17.01 21.51 -5.18
C VAL A 275 17.49 21.29 -6.60
N ALA A 276 16.74 20.51 -7.36
CA ALA A 276 16.94 20.30 -8.79
C ALA A 276 15.68 20.71 -9.54
N TYR A 277 15.86 21.45 -10.63
CA TYR A 277 14.82 21.74 -11.62
C TYR A 277 15.21 21.07 -12.93
N LEU A 278 14.24 20.46 -13.59
CA LEU A 278 14.38 19.89 -14.92
C LEU A 278 13.24 20.43 -15.81
N GLY A 279 13.57 20.80 -17.03
CA GLY A 279 12.61 21.29 -18.02
C GLY A 279 13.29 21.73 -19.31
N GLU A 280 12.63 22.61 -20.07
CA GLU A 280 13.07 22.94 -21.44
C GLU A 280 13.67 24.35 -21.60
N ARG A 281 13.43 25.27 -20.66
CA ARG A 281 13.82 26.69 -20.81
C ARG A 281 14.62 27.19 -19.61
N THR A 282 15.75 27.82 -19.89
CA THR A 282 16.64 28.38 -18.85
C THR A 282 16.04 29.59 -18.12
N SER A 283 15.16 30.35 -18.78
CA SER A 283 14.40 31.45 -18.14
C SER A 283 13.49 30.92 -17.05
N ASP A 284 12.77 29.84 -17.35
CA ASP A 284 11.81 29.22 -16.46
C ASP A 284 12.54 28.54 -15.31
N ALA A 285 13.64 27.84 -15.61
CA ALA A 285 14.52 27.27 -14.60
C ALA A 285 14.91 28.27 -13.50
N LYS A 286 15.34 29.48 -13.89
CA LYS A 286 15.68 30.54 -12.92
C LYS A 286 14.47 31.01 -12.13
N LEU A 287 13.33 31.23 -12.80
CA LEU A 287 12.10 31.70 -12.15
C LEU A 287 11.56 30.66 -11.15
N ARG A 288 11.51 29.39 -11.55
CA ARG A 288 11.06 28.27 -10.72
C ARG A 288 11.99 28.05 -9.53
N MET A 289 13.31 28.07 -9.76
CA MET A 289 14.30 27.99 -8.69
C MET A 289 14.16 29.16 -7.70
N GLN A 290 13.98 30.38 -8.19
CA GLN A 290 13.74 31.54 -7.30
C GLN A 290 12.44 31.39 -6.51
N GLY A 291 11.38 30.85 -7.15
CA GLY A 291 10.11 30.56 -6.49
C GLY A 291 10.28 29.59 -5.33
N ILE A 292 10.92 28.44 -5.58
CA ILE A 292 11.13 27.42 -4.54
C ILE A 292 12.11 27.88 -3.45
N ILE A 293 13.22 28.53 -3.80
CA ILE A 293 14.12 29.13 -2.79
C ILE A 293 13.40 30.22 -1.99
N GLY A 294 12.46 30.92 -2.61
CA GLY A 294 11.61 31.93 -1.97
C GLY A 294 10.78 31.38 -0.83
N THR A 295 10.28 30.14 -0.92
CA THR A 295 9.49 29.51 0.14
C THR A 295 10.34 29.23 1.38
N PHE A 296 11.60 28.85 1.20
CA PHE A 296 12.55 28.64 2.32
C PHE A 296 12.89 29.92 3.09
N LYS A 297 12.65 31.11 2.52
CA LYS A 297 12.86 32.38 3.25
C LYS A 297 11.89 32.56 4.41
N GLN A 298 10.77 31.83 4.46
CA GLN A 298 9.84 31.90 5.60
C GLN A 298 10.50 31.47 6.91
N PHE A 299 11.51 30.61 6.84
CA PHE A 299 12.30 30.14 7.98
C PHE A 299 13.34 31.16 8.45
N ASN A 300 13.50 32.29 7.74
CA ASN A 300 14.52 33.28 8.06
C ASN A 300 14.08 34.18 9.22
N SER A 301 15.00 34.41 10.14
CA SER A 301 14.90 35.44 11.17
C SER A 301 15.85 36.58 10.86
N THR A 302 15.46 37.81 11.19
CA THR A 302 16.33 38.99 11.06
C THR A 302 17.46 39.00 12.08
N ASN A 303 17.27 38.31 13.21
CA ASN A 303 18.25 38.28 14.31
C ASN A 303 18.96 36.92 14.47
N LEU A 304 18.33 35.82 14.02
CA LEU A 304 18.86 34.45 14.15
C LEU A 304 19.42 33.97 12.81
N ASN A 305 19.12 32.73 12.42
CA ASN A 305 19.56 32.15 11.16
C ASN A 305 18.44 32.15 10.10
N GLY A 306 18.79 31.67 8.91
CA GLY A 306 17.90 31.53 7.78
C GLY A 306 18.59 30.79 6.64
N PHE A 307 17.86 30.61 5.55
CA PHE A 307 18.33 29.94 4.35
C PHE A 307 18.69 30.92 3.23
N LYS A 308 19.72 30.55 2.46
CA LYS A 308 20.14 31.19 1.22
C LYS A 308 20.52 30.16 0.16
N MET A 309 20.46 30.58 -1.10
CA MET A 309 20.91 29.79 -2.23
C MET A 309 22.44 29.80 -2.32
N SER A 310 23.05 28.68 -2.72
CA SER A 310 24.48 28.55 -2.96
C SER A 310 24.78 27.39 -3.91
N ASN A 311 25.97 27.39 -4.53
CA ASN A 311 26.44 26.31 -5.40
C ASN A 311 25.47 25.99 -6.54
N ASP A 312 24.85 27.02 -7.14
CA ASP A 312 23.95 26.85 -8.27
C ASP A 312 24.70 26.52 -9.56
N SER A 313 24.13 25.63 -10.39
CA SER A 313 24.79 25.16 -11.60
C SER A 313 23.81 24.60 -12.62
N PHE A 314 24.06 24.92 -13.90
CA PHE A 314 23.39 24.33 -15.07
C PHE A 314 24.15 23.12 -15.64
N ALA A 315 25.28 22.74 -15.04
CA ALA A 315 26.07 21.59 -15.48
C ALA A 315 25.33 20.28 -15.17
N LYS A 316 25.16 19.41 -16.16
CA LYS A 316 24.49 18.10 -15.97
C LYS A 316 25.21 17.24 -14.94
N GLU A 317 26.53 17.35 -14.85
CA GLU A 317 27.36 16.64 -13.87
C GLU A 317 27.01 17.03 -12.41
N ALA A 318 26.47 18.23 -12.18
CA ALA A 318 26.06 18.67 -10.85
C ALA A 318 24.86 17.84 -10.33
N LEU A 319 23.99 17.36 -11.22
CA LEU A 319 22.86 16.50 -10.87
C LEU A 319 23.30 15.12 -10.39
N ALA A 320 24.48 14.63 -10.80
CA ALA A 320 24.98 13.33 -10.38
C ALA A 320 25.04 13.20 -8.85
N LYS A 321 25.39 14.28 -8.13
CA LYS A 321 25.41 14.30 -6.65
C LYS A 321 24.01 14.12 -6.05
N TYR A 322 22.99 14.69 -6.68
CA TYR A 322 21.59 14.54 -6.29
C TYR A 322 21.15 13.09 -6.50
N LYS A 323 21.41 12.53 -7.70
CA LYS A 323 21.03 11.16 -8.08
C LYS A 323 21.61 10.10 -7.15
N THR A 324 22.91 10.22 -6.85
CA THR A 324 23.58 9.27 -5.96
C THR A 324 23.33 9.57 -4.48
N ARG A 325 22.52 10.58 -4.14
CA ARG A 325 22.23 11.02 -2.75
C ARG A 325 23.50 11.16 -1.92
N LEU A 326 24.57 11.67 -2.55
CA LEU A 326 25.90 11.65 -1.96
C LEU A 326 26.02 12.73 -0.88
N PHE A 327 26.31 12.31 0.35
CA PHE A 327 26.59 13.20 1.48
C PHE A 327 28.07 13.13 1.91
N ALA A 328 28.97 13.64 1.05
CA ALA A 328 30.42 13.52 1.28
C ALA A 328 31.01 14.57 2.24
N ASP A 329 30.43 15.77 2.30
CA ASP A 329 30.88 16.82 3.22
C ASP A 329 30.09 16.80 4.54
N ARG A 330 30.41 17.74 5.43
CA ARG A 330 29.78 17.87 6.76
C ARG A 330 28.43 18.58 6.74
N GLY A 331 27.99 19.13 5.60
CA GLY A 331 26.79 19.96 5.54
C GLY A 331 26.82 21.12 6.53
N TYR A 332 25.69 21.35 7.18
CA TYR A 332 25.53 22.26 8.31
C TYR A 332 24.66 21.65 9.41
N LEU A 333 24.77 22.15 10.63
CA LEU A 333 24.07 21.59 11.77
C LEU A 333 22.64 22.13 11.96
N MET A 334 21.69 21.22 12.17
CA MET A 334 20.31 21.51 12.57
C MET A 334 19.89 20.56 13.69
N ASN A 335 19.08 21.05 14.63
CA ASN A 335 18.46 20.16 15.62
C ASN A 335 17.18 19.50 15.06
N ILE A 336 16.66 18.49 15.77
CA ILE A 336 15.45 17.75 15.37
C ILE A 336 14.23 18.64 15.11
N GLU A 337 14.08 19.75 15.83
CA GLU A 337 12.96 20.68 15.65
C GLU A 337 13.09 21.44 14.32
N GLU A 338 14.29 21.93 14.02
CA GLU A 338 14.59 22.60 12.75
C GLU A 338 14.45 21.64 11.56
N VAL A 339 14.91 20.39 11.69
CA VAL A 339 14.75 19.37 10.64
C VAL A 339 13.27 19.06 10.40
N ALA A 340 12.50 18.85 11.47
CA ALA A 340 11.05 18.63 11.40
C ALA A 340 10.29 19.83 10.83
N SER A 341 10.79 21.06 11.02
CA SER A 341 10.20 22.28 10.46
C SER A 341 10.36 22.37 8.94
N VAL A 342 11.43 21.76 8.40
CA VAL A 342 11.73 21.78 6.96
C VAL A 342 11.09 20.59 6.24
N TYR A 343 11.02 19.43 6.90
CA TYR A 343 10.40 18.23 6.34
C TYR A 343 9.52 17.54 7.39
N HIS A 344 8.26 17.39 7.03
CA HIS A 344 7.27 16.57 7.73
C HIS A 344 6.22 16.11 6.72
N LEU A 345 5.34 15.20 7.14
CA LEU A 345 4.22 14.76 6.30
C LEU A 345 3.04 15.74 6.41
N PRO A 346 2.35 16.06 5.30
CA PRO A 346 1.31 17.09 5.28
C PRO A 346 0.15 16.73 6.22
N HIS A 347 -0.29 17.74 6.99
CA HIS A 347 -1.46 17.66 7.88
C HIS A 347 -2.77 17.95 7.13
N THR A 348 -3.94 17.72 7.75
CA THR A 348 -5.26 18.04 7.17
C THR A 348 -5.44 19.48 6.70
N ASN A 349 -4.61 20.42 7.18
CA ASN A 349 -4.68 21.84 6.82
C ASN A 349 -3.96 22.15 5.50
N VAL A 350 -3.20 21.20 4.95
CA VAL A 350 -2.51 21.34 3.67
C VAL A 350 -3.44 20.90 2.54
N GLU A 351 -4.19 21.85 1.97
CA GLU A 351 -5.12 21.61 0.85
C GLU A 351 -4.45 21.69 -0.54
N THR A 352 -3.12 21.51 -0.61
CA THR A 352 -2.41 21.63 -1.87
C THR A 352 -2.89 20.59 -2.90
N PRO A 353 -3.26 21.01 -4.13
CA PRO A 353 -3.64 20.08 -5.19
C PRO A 353 -2.45 19.20 -5.63
N ASN A 354 -2.75 18.09 -6.29
CA ASN A 354 -1.78 17.18 -6.92
C ASN A 354 -0.78 16.47 -6.01
N ILE A 355 -0.93 16.55 -4.68
CA ILE A 355 -0.30 15.60 -3.78
C ILE A 355 -0.92 14.21 -4.03
N VAL A 356 -0.06 13.21 -4.20
CA VAL A 356 -0.51 11.82 -4.30
C VAL A 356 -0.87 11.31 -2.91
N TRP A 357 -2.18 11.28 -2.65
CA TRP A 357 -2.73 10.80 -1.40
C TRP A 357 -3.02 9.30 -1.47
N ALA A 358 -2.91 8.61 -0.33
CA ALA A 358 -3.35 7.25 -0.18
C ALA A 358 -4.85 7.14 -0.53
N SER A 359 -5.17 6.27 -1.50
CA SER A 359 -6.54 6.12 -2.02
C SER A 359 -7.45 5.30 -1.10
N THR A 360 -6.86 4.47 -0.24
CA THR A 360 -7.58 3.55 0.66
C THR A 360 -7.05 3.67 2.08
N LYS A 361 -7.90 3.44 3.07
CA LYS A 361 -7.46 3.28 4.46
C LYS A 361 -7.11 1.82 4.68
N THR A 362 -5.89 1.55 5.13
CA THR A 362 -5.49 0.22 5.57
C THR A 362 -5.76 0.06 7.06
N ALA A 363 -6.27 -1.09 7.46
CA ALA A 363 -6.44 -1.47 8.85
C ALA A 363 -5.64 -2.73 9.16
N GLU A 364 -5.26 -2.88 10.42
CA GLU A 364 -4.60 -4.09 10.89
C GLU A 364 -5.54 -5.29 10.71
N PRO A 365 -5.04 -6.44 10.21
CA PRO A 365 -5.85 -7.65 10.14
C PRO A 365 -6.35 -8.05 11.55
N PRO A 366 -7.58 -8.61 11.67
CA PRO A 366 -8.08 -9.08 12.95
C PRO A 366 -7.10 -10.06 13.62
N PRO A 367 -6.85 -10.00 14.94
CA PRO A 367 -5.91 -10.90 15.61
C PRO A 367 -6.26 -12.39 15.50
N LYS A 368 -7.54 -12.70 15.24
CA LYS A 368 -8.07 -14.05 15.06
C LYS A 368 -8.31 -14.41 13.59
N LEU A 369 -7.69 -13.68 12.66
CA LEU A 369 -7.82 -13.96 11.23
C LEU A 369 -7.28 -15.38 10.95
N PRO A 370 -8.05 -16.27 10.30
CA PRO A 370 -7.57 -17.59 9.93
C PRO A 370 -6.47 -17.47 8.86
N VAL A 371 -5.22 -17.55 9.27
CA VAL A 371 -4.04 -17.51 8.40
C VAL A 371 -3.56 -18.93 8.10
N LEU A 372 -3.09 -19.14 6.89
CA LEU A 372 -2.40 -20.39 6.54
C LEU A 372 -1.02 -20.41 7.18
N THR A 373 -0.66 -21.54 7.77
CA THR A 373 0.61 -21.72 8.48
C THR A 373 1.55 -22.68 7.79
N GLY A 374 1.06 -23.42 6.78
CA GLY A 374 1.77 -24.52 6.14
C GLY A 374 1.60 -25.86 6.87
N ASP A 375 0.87 -25.91 7.98
CA ASP A 375 0.49 -27.15 8.65
C ASP A 375 -0.79 -27.71 8.01
N PRO A 376 -0.75 -28.88 7.34
CA PRO A 376 -1.91 -29.45 6.66
C PRO A 376 -3.13 -29.64 7.57
N ALA A 377 -2.93 -30.00 8.85
CA ALA A 377 -4.04 -30.26 9.77
C ALA A 377 -4.79 -28.98 10.18
N HIS A 378 -4.09 -27.84 10.16
CA HIS A 378 -4.69 -26.54 10.42
C HIS A 378 -5.27 -25.95 9.12
N ASP A 379 -4.49 -25.98 8.05
CA ASP A 379 -4.83 -25.35 6.78
C ASP A 379 -6.02 -26.02 6.09
N GLU A 380 -6.22 -27.34 6.28
CA GLU A 380 -7.39 -28.05 5.73
C GLU A 380 -8.72 -27.49 6.23
N ASN A 381 -8.72 -26.86 7.40
CA ASN A 381 -9.90 -26.27 8.02
C ASN A 381 -10.18 -24.84 7.52
N ILE A 382 -9.32 -24.29 6.65
CA ILE A 382 -9.42 -22.93 6.12
C ILE A 382 -9.80 -22.97 4.64
N SER A 383 -10.84 -22.22 4.30
CA SER A 383 -11.17 -21.85 2.91
C SER A 383 -10.40 -20.59 2.55
N ALA A 384 -9.24 -20.75 1.92
CA ALA A 384 -8.35 -19.64 1.56
C ALA A 384 -8.96 -18.77 0.45
N PHE A 385 -8.91 -17.44 0.60
CA PHE A 385 -9.44 -16.54 -0.43
C PHE A 385 -8.75 -15.17 -0.53
N GLY A 386 -7.73 -14.88 0.29
CA GLY A 386 -7.11 -13.56 0.27
C GLY A 386 -5.69 -13.53 0.84
N MET A 387 -5.05 -12.38 0.67
CA MET A 387 -3.78 -12.03 1.33
C MET A 387 -3.93 -10.70 2.05
N THR A 388 -3.38 -10.60 3.25
CA THR A 388 -3.25 -9.30 3.93
C THR A 388 -2.24 -8.44 3.18
N ASN A 389 -2.34 -7.12 3.34
CA ASN A 389 -1.38 -6.16 2.79
C ASN A 389 -1.06 -5.03 3.78
N PHE A 390 -1.19 -5.31 5.08
CA PHE A 390 -1.00 -4.31 6.12
C PHE A 390 0.49 -4.14 6.42
N ARG A 391 1.00 -2.91 6.22
CA ARG A 391 2.40 -2.53 6.50
C ARG A 391 3.44 -3.43 5.82
N GLY A 392 3.16 -3.85 4.58
CA GLY A 392 4.03 -4.74 3.81
C GLY A 392 4.05 -6.20 4.28
N ILE A 393 3.24 -6.55 5.30
CA ILE A 393 3.11 -7.92 5.80
C ILE A 393 1.96 -8.62 5.08
N ASN A 394 2.32 -9.65 4.31
CA ASN A 394 1.39 -10.44 3.52
C ASN A 394 1.25 -11.85 4.10
N HIS A 395 0.10 -12.11 4.72
CA HIS A 395 -0.33 -13.43 5.16
C HIS A 395 -1.47 -13.91 4.27
N GLN A 396 -1.35 -15.13 3.75
CA GLN A 396 -2.50 -15.79 3.12
C GLN A 396 -3.53 -16.10 4.21
N PHE A 397 -4.79 -15.79 3.93
CA PHE A 397 -5.88 -15.97 4.88
C PHE A 397 -7.15 -16.46 4.21
N GLY A 398 -8.07 -16.94 5.04
CA GLY A 398 -9.34 -17.44 4.61
C GLY A 398 -10.42 -17.37 5.68
N MET A 399 -11.48 -18.14 5.45
CA MET A 399 -12.57 -18.35 6.40
C MET A 399 -12.48 -19.78 6.92
N LEU A 400 -12.78 -20.00 8.20
CA LEU A 400 -12.91 -21.37 8.71
C LEU A 400 -14.05 -22.08 7.98
N ARG A 401 -13.83 -23.30 7.52
CA ARG A 401 -14.86 -24.11 6.83
C ARG A 401 -16.10 -24.30 7.70
N TYR A 402 -15.90 -24.44 9.00
CA TYR A 402 -16.99 -24.47 9.98
C TYR A 402 -17.85 -23.21 9.94
N ASP A 403 -17.24 -22.02 9.83
CA ASP A 403 -18.00 -20.77 9.70
C ASP A 403 -18.71 -20.68 8.34
N ARG A 404 -18.05 -21.14 7.27
CA ARG A 404 -18.64 -21.22 5.92
C ARG A 404 -19.90 -22.08 5.86
N SER A 405 -20.03 -23.08 6.74
CA SER A 405 -21.25 -23.92 6.85
C SER A 405 -22.50 -23.13 7.25
N ARG A 406 -22.33 -21.92 7.82
CA ARG A 406 -23.40 -20.99 8.19
C ARG A 406 -23.80 -20.04 7.05
N HIS A 407 -23.34 -20.35 5.84
CA HIS A 407 -23.54 -19.58 4.60
C HIS A 407 -22.72 -18.29 4.54
N VAL A 408 -22.45 -17.84 3.31
CA VAL A 408 -21.71 -16.61 3.01
C VAL A 408 -22.52 -15.79 2.03
N TYR A 409 -22.73 -14.51 2.33
CA TYR A 409 -23.39 -13.56 1.43
C TYR A 409 -22.37 -12.61 0.83
N ILE A 410 -22.17 -12.66 -0.48
CA ILE A 410 -21.17 -11.87 -1.21
C ILE A 410 -21.88 -10.79 -2.01
N ILE A 411 -21.54 -9.52 -1.74
CA ILE A 411 -22.10 -8.35 -2.42
C ILE A 411 -20.98 -7.64 -3.19
N GLY A 412 -21.28 -7.22 -4.42
CA GLY A 412 -20.36 -6.43 -5.22
C GLY A 412 -20.99 -6.08 -6.56
N GLN A 413 -20.53 -5.00 -7.21
CA GLN A 413 -20.94 -4.68 -8.58
C GLN A 413 -20.26 -5.62 -9.59
N THR A 414 -20.66 -5.55 -10.85
CA THR A 414 -19.96 -6.27 -11.94
C THR A 414 -18.51 -5.77 -12.01
N GLY A 415 -17.55 -6.69 -12.18
CA GLY A 415 -16.11 -6.37 -12.18
C GLY A 415 -15.46 -6.25 -10.79
N ALA A 416 -16.22 -6.28 -9.70
CA ALA A 416 -15.68 -6.18 -8.34
C ALA A 416 -14.97 -7.45 -7.82
N GLY A 417 -14.83 -8.49 -8.66
CA GLY A 417 -14.14 -9.74 -8.27
C GLY A 417 -15.01 -10.79 -7.60
N LYS A 418 -16.35 -10.68 -7.61
CA LYS A 418 -17.27 -11.68 -7.01
C LYS A 418 -17.01 -13.11 -7.52
N SER A 419 -16.92 -13.28 -8.84
CA SER A 419 -16.66 -14.59 -9.44
C SER A 419 -15.28 -15.10 -9.05
N GLY A 420 -14.26 -14.24 -9.03
CA GLY A 420 -12.92 -14.59 -8.57
C GLY A 420 -12.89 -15.08 -7.11
N LEU A 421 -13.66 -14.46 -6.22
CA LEU A 421 -13.79 -14.94 -4.84
C LEU A 421 -14.42 -16.35 -4.78
N LEU A 422 -15.45 -16.62 -5.58
CA LEU A 422 -16.06 -17.94 -5.67
C LEU A 422 -15.10 -18.98 -6.30
N GLU A 423 -14.29 -18.59 -7.28
CA GLU A 423 -13.23 -19.44 -7.84
C GLU A 423 -12.21 -19.82 -6.77
N LEU A 424 -11.79 -18.88 -5.92
CA LEU A 424 -10.86 -19.15 -4.82
C LEU A 424 -11.46 -20.13 -3.79
N PHE A 425 -12.74 -20.02 -3.47
CA PHE A 425 -13.40 -21.01 -2.62
C PHE A 425 -13.43 -22.40 -3.25
N ALA A 426 -13.81 -22.50 -4.52
CA ALA A 426 -13.84 -23.78 -5.23
C ALA A 426 -12.43 -24.38 -5.36
N LEU A 427 -11.41 -23.57 -5.64
CA LEU A 427 -10.00 -23.98 -5.64
C LEU A 427 -9.56 -24.51 -4.28
N SER A 428 -9.91 -23.78 -3.22
CA SER A 428 -9.63 -24.22 -1.85
C SER A 428 -10.34 -25.54 -1.53
N ASP A 429 -11.51 -25.80 -2.10
CA ASP A 429 -12.25 -27.06 -1.91
C ASP A 429 -11.58 -28.20 -2.67
N ILE A 430 -11.26 -28.01 -3.94
CA ILE A 430 -10.52 -28.97 -4.78
C ILE A 430 -9.22 -29.39 -4.08
N PHE A 431 -8.42 -28.43 -3.60
CA PHE A 431 -7.12 -28.69 -3.00
C PHE A 431 -7.19 -29.54 -1.74
N HIS A 432 -8.27 -29.39 -0.95
CA HIS A 432 -8.48 -30.13 0.30
C HIS A 432 -9.47 -31.30 0.13
N GLY A 433 -9.70 -31.75 -1.10
CA GLY A 433 -10.53 -32.91 -1.40
C GLY A 433 -12.02 -32.74 -1.07
N GLN A 434 -12.50 -31.51 -0.91
CA GLN A 434 -13.90 -31.23 -0.59
C GLN A 434 -14.77 -31.21 -1.85
N GLY A 435 -16.00 -31.69 -1.75
CA GLY A 435 -17.03 -31.54 -2.79
C GLY A 435 -17.66 -30.15 -2.75
N TYR A 436 -18.12 -29.68 -3.91
CA TYR A 436 -18.83 -28.41 -4.05
C TYR A 436 -19.73 -28.45 -5.28
N ALA A 437 -20.78 -27.64 -5.33
CA ALA A 437 -21.67 -27.53 -6.48
C ALA A 437 -21.72 -26.09 -6.99
N ILE A 438 -21.65 -25.92 -8.30
CA ILE A 438 -21.78 -24.61 -8.97
C ILE A 438 -23.11 -24.57 -9.71
N ILE A 439 -23.90 -23.53 -9.43
CA ILE A 439 -25.11 -23.20 -10.20
C ILE A 439 -24.82 -21.89 -10.93
N ASP A 440 -24.60 -21.98 -12.24
CA ASP A 440 -24.20 -20.86 -13.08
C ASP A 440 -25.13 -20.74 -14.29
N PRO A 441 -26.02 -19.73 -14.33
CA PRO A 441 -26.91 -19.51 -15.46
C PRO A 441 -26.21 -19.15 -16.79
N HIS A 442 -24.99 -18.60 -16.73
CA HIS A 442 -24.24 -18.20 -17.92
C HIS A 442 -23.30 -19.30 -18.40
N GLY A 443 -22.83 -20.14 -17.48
CA GLY A 443 -22.03 -21.35 -17.72
C GLY A 443 -20.53 -21.11 -17.84
N ASP A 444 -20.09 -19.87 -17.99
CA ASP A 444 -18.69 -19.47 -18.11
C ASP A 444 -17.89 -19.73 -16.83
N PHE A 445 -18.47 -19.45 -15.66
CA PHE A 445 -17.84 -19.71 -14.36
C PHE A 445 -17.69 -21.22 -14.11
N ALA A 446 -18.71 -22.02 -14.41
CA ALA A 446 -18.63 -23.48 -14.29
C ALA A 446 -17.52 -24.07 -15.21
N ILE A 447 -17.46 -23.62 -16.47
CA ILE A 447 -16.46 -24.08 -17.44
C ILE A 447 -15.05 -23.67 -17.04
N ASN A 448 -14.86 -22.44 -16.57
CA ASN A 448 -13.55 -21.98 -16.11
C ASN A 448 -13.10 -22.77 -14.89
N ASN A 449 -14.01 -23.05 -13.96
CA ASN A 449 -13.69 -23.79 -12.74
C ASN A 449 -13.27 -25.25 -13.03
N MET A 450 -13.90 -25.92 -14.01
CA MET A 450 -13.52 -27.28 -14.42
C MET A 450 -12.04 -27.42 -14.81
N ARG A 451 -11.38 -26.34 -15.26
CA ARG A 451 -9.95 -26.35 -15.64
C ARG A 451 -9.01 -26.59 -14.46
N PHE A 452 -9.49 -26.38 -13.24
CA PHE A 452 -8.70 -26.55 -12.02
C PHE A 452 -8.90 -27.91 -11.35
N ILE A 453 -9.84 -28.72 -11.83
CA ILE A 453 -10.12 -30.04 -11.26
C ILE A 453 -8.97 -31.00 -11.65
N PRO A 454 -8.28 -31.62 -10.68
CA PRO A 454 -7.18 -32.52 -10.96
C PRO A 454 -7.67 -33.81 -11.62
N GLY A 455 -6.82 -34.44 -12.43
CA GLY A 455 -7.13 -35.68 -13.15
C GLY A 455 -7.66 -36.81 -12.25
N SER A 456 -7.22 -36.87 -10.98
CA SER A 456 -7.66 -37.86 -9.99
C SER A 456 -9.13 -37.71 -9.58
N ARG A 457 -9.73 -36.54 -9.75
CA ARG A 457 -11.11 -36.21 -9.37
C ARG A 457 -12.07 -36.16 -10.56
N LEU A 458 -11.61 -36.45 -11.78
CA LEU A 458 -12.47 -36.36 -12.98
C LEU A 458 -13.70 -37.27 -12.92
N GLN A 459 -13.60 -38.42 -12.25
CA GLN A 459 -14.74 -39.33 -12.06
C GLN A 459 -15.77 -38.83 -11.04
N ASP A 460 -15.43 -37.78 -10.29
CA ASP A 460 -16.31 -37.16 -9.31
C ASP A 460 -17.12 -36.00 -9.91
N VAL A 461 -16.86 -35.61 -11.16
CA VAL A 461 -17.46 -34.44 -11.80
C VAL A 461 -18.78 -34.79 -12.47
N VAL A 462 -19.85 -34.09 -12.10
CA VAL A 462 -21.16 -34.16 -12.78
C VAL A 462 -21.46 -32.82 -13.42
N TYR A 463 -21.20 -32.72 -14.73
CA TYR A 463 -21.50 -31.52 -15.50
C TYR A 463 -22.90 -31.59 -16.13
N PHE A 464 -23.84 -30.83 -15.56
CA PHE A 464 -25.19 -30.73 -16.10
C PHE A 464 -25.40 -29.42 -16.86
N ASN A 465 -25.39 -29.49 -18.19
CA ASN A 465 -25.74 -28.38 -19.07
C ASN A 465 -27.13 -28.62 -19.70
N PRO A 466 -28.17 -27.89 -19.27
CA PRO A 466 -29.50 -28.03 -19.84
C PRO A 466 -29.58 -27.70 -21.33
N ALA A 467 -28.61 -27.00 -21.93
CA ALA A 467 -28.60 -26.69 -23.37
C ALA A 467 -27.91 -27.76 -24.23
N ASP A 468 -27.30 -28.78 -23.62
CA ASP A 468 -26.64 -29.86 -24.36
C ASP A 468 -27.69 -30.77 -25.03
N THR A 469 -27.64 -30.81 -26.36
CA THR A 469 -28.52 -31.64 -27.19
C THR A 469 -27.88 -32.94 -27.66
N GLN A 470 -26.55 -33.05 -27.58
CA GLN A 470 -25.80 -34.23 -28.01
C GLN A 470 -25.73 -35.27 -26.89
N TYR A 471 -25.53 -34.83 -25.64
CA TYR A 471 -25.41 -35.70 -24.47
C TYR A 471 -26.29 -35.24 -23.30
N PRO A 472 -27.63 -35.21 -23.46
CA PRO A 472 -28.52 -34.74 -22.41
C PRO A 472 -28.52 -35.69 -21.19
N LEU A 473 -28.18 -35.18 -20.01
CA LEU A 473 -28.33 -35.90 -18.76
C LEU A 473 -29.81 -36.08 -18.42
N GLY A 474 -30.19 -37.30 -18.02
CA GLY A 474 -31.52 -37.60 -17.53
C GLY A 474 -31.72 -37.12 -16.11
N PHE A 475 -32.81 -36.42 -15.85
CA PHE A 475 -33.27 -36.06 -14.51
C PHE A 475 -34.78 -36.30 -14.45
N ASN A 476 -35.20 -37.31 -13.68
CA ASN A 476 -36.60 -37.67 -13.53
C ASN A 476 -37.11 -37.27 -12.15
N PRO A 477 -37.88 -36.17 -12.02
CA PRO A 477 -38.48 -35.78 -10.75
C PRO A 477 -39.48 -36.79 -10.19
N LEU A 478 -39.97 -37.73 -11.02
CA LEU A 478 -40.92 -38.78 -10.63
C LEU A 478 -40.24 -40.12 -10.32
N GLU A 479 -38.92 -40.18 -10.33
CA GLU A 479 -38.20 -41.41 -9.98
C GLU A 479 -38.35 -41.73 -8.49
N VAL A 480 -38.89 -42.92 -8.20
CA VAL A 480 -39.12 -43.38 -6.83
C VAL A 480 -38.04 -44.38 -6.44
N THR A 481 -37.07 -43.94 -5.65
CA THR A 481 -36.05 -44.82 -5.05
C THR A 481 -36.52 -45.46 -3.75
N ASN A 482 -37.39 -44.76 -3.00
CA ASN A 482 -38.00 -45.25 -1.77
C ASN A 482 -39.53 -45.06 -1.81
N PRO A 483 -40.33 -46.14 -1.75
CA PRO A 483 -41.80 -46.05 -1.78
C PRO A 483 -42.41 -45.16 -0.71
N SER A 484 -41.76 -44.97 0.46
CA SER A 484 -42.27 -44.08 1.51
C SER A 484 -42.21 -42.60 1.16
N GLN A 485 -41.42 -42.22 0.15
CA GLN A 485 -41.22 -40.82 -0.26
C GLN A 485 -42.19 -40.36 -1.35
N LYS A 486 -43.06 -41.24 -1.87
CA LYS A 486 -43.99 -40.93 -2.98
C LYS A 486 -44.81 -39.65 -2.74
N THR A 487 -45.38 -39.50 -1.54
CA THR A 487 -46.17 -38.31 -1.17
C THR A 487 -45.33 -37.03 -1.15
N ASN A 488 -44.07 -37.14 -0.70
CA ASN A 488 -43.14 -36.01 -0.67
C ASN A 488 -42.74 -35.63 -2.11
N ILE A 489 -42.39 -36.61 -2.95
CA ILE A 489 -42.07 -36.39 -4.36
C ILE A 489 -43.23 -35.68 -5.07
N SER A 490 -44.47 -36.16 -4.88
CA SER A 490 -45.66 -35.52 -5.45
C SER A 490 -45.79 -34.06 -4.99
N SER A 491 -45.60 -33.80 -3.69
CA SER A 491 -45.74 -32.45 -3.12
C SER A 491 -44.63 -31.50 -3.59
N GLU A 492 -43.38 -31.97 -3.70
CA GLU A 492 -42.25 -31.19 -4.20
C GLU A 492 -42.41 -30.85 -5.68
N VAL A 493 -42.78 -31.81 -6.53
CA VAL A 493 -43.01 -31.57 -7.97
C VAL A 493 -44.13 -30.55 -8.16
N ILE A 494 -45.23 -30.68 -7.42
CA ILE A 494 -46.32 -29.69 -7.43
C ILE A 494 -45.84 -28.33 -6.94
N GLY A 495 -45.04 -28.29 -5.87
CA GLY A 495 -44.48 -27.07 -5.30
C GLY A 495 -43.59 -26.31 -6.29
N VAL A 496 -42.72 -27.01 -7.02
CA VAL A 496 -41.87 -26.45 -8.07
C VAL A 496 -42.74 -25.88 -9.20
N LEU A 497 -43.68 -26.66 -9.73
CA LEU A 497 -44.57 -26.21 -10.81
C LEU A 497 -45.41 -24.99 -10.38
N LYS A 498 -45.91 -24.97 -9.13
CA LYS A 498 -46.66 -23.85 -8.57
C LYS A 498 -45.82 -22.58 -8.49
N ARG A 499 -44.57 -22.66 -8.01
CA ARG A 499 -43.65 -21.50 -7.98
C ARG A 499 -43.34 -20.98 -9.38
N MET A 500 -43.19 -21.87 -10.37
CA MET A 500 -42.88 -21.48 -11.74
C MET A 500 -44.05 -20.79 -12.46
N PHE A 501 -45.30 -21.16 -12.16
CA PHE A 501 -46.48 -20.62 -12.84
C PHE A 501 -47.22 -19.53 -12.06
N GLY A 502 -46.81 -19.26 -10.80
CA GLY A 502 -47.26 -18.12 -9.99
C GLY A 502 -48.78 -17.97 -9.97
N ASP A 503 -49.25 -16.80 -10.42
CA ASP A 503 -50.68 -16.43 -10.42
C ASP A 503 -51.54 -17.27 -11.36
N SER A 504 -50.94 -17.99 -12.30
CA SER A 504 -51.63 -18.87 -13.25
C SER A 504 -51.79 -20.30 -12.71
N TRP A 505 -52.07 -20.43 -11.41
CA TRP A 505 -52.20 -21.69 -10.69
C TRP A 505 -53.52 -21.75 -9.90
N GLY A 506 -54.45 -22.62 -10.32
CA GLY A 506 -55.77 -22.74 -9.70
C GLY A 506 -55.92 -23.97 -8.79
N PRO A 507 -56.83 -23.95 -7.78
CA PRO A 507 -57.08 -25.11 -6.92
C PRO A 507 -57.47 -26.38 -7.68
N ARG A 508 -58.26 -26.24 -8.76
CA ARG A 508 -58.66 -27.36 -9.61
C ARG A 508 -57.47 -27.97 -10.37
N LEU A 509 -56.58 -27.14 -10.89
CA LEU A 509 -55.36 -27.59 -11.56
C LEU A 509 -54.51 -28.40 -10.59
N GLU A 510 -54.28 -27.86 -9.39
CA GLU A 510 -53.49 -28.53 -8.35
C GLU A 510 -54.11 -29.87 -7.95
N TYR A 511 -55.44 -29.90 -7.77
CA TYR A 511 -56.18 -31.11 -7.40
C TYR A 511 -56.03 -32.21 -8.46
N ILE A 512 -56.31 -31.91 -9.73
CA ILE A 512 -56.19 -32.88 -10.83
C ILE A 512 -54.74 -33.34 -11.01
N LEU A 513 -53.78 -32.42 -10.97
CA LEU A 513 -52.37 -32.73 -11.14
C LEU A 513 -51.85 -33.61 -10.00
N ARG A 514 -52.30 -33.40 -8.76
CA ARG A 514 -51.92 -34.22 -7.60
C ARG A 514 -52.33 -35.67 -7.78
N TYR A 515 -53.59 -35.94 -8.12
CA TYR A 515 -54.05 -37.31 -8.38
C TYR A 515 -53.44 -37.93 -9.63
N THR A 516 -53.05 -37.10 -10.59
CA THR A 516 -52.30 -37.55 -11.77
C THR A 516 -50.90 -38.02 -11.39
N ILE A 517 -50.15 -37.21 -10.65
CA ILE A 517 -48.79 -37.56 -10.21
C ILE A 517 -48.83 -38.77 -9.27
N LEU A 518 -49.75 -38.82 -8.30
CA LEU A 518 -49.86 -39.95 -7.37
C LEU A 518 -50.13 -41.27 -8.11
N ALA A 519 -51.05 -41.28 -9.08
CA ALA A 519 -51.29 -42.47 -9.89
C ALA A 519 -50.06 -42.87 -10.74
N LEU A 520 -49.34 -41.88 -11.27
CA LEU A 520 -48.14 -42.11 -12.07
C LEU A 520 -46.95 -42.64 -11.24
N LEU A 521 -46.81 -42.24 -9.99
CA LEU A 521 -45.74 -42.71 -9.08
C LEU A 521 -45.88 -44.19 -8.69
N ASP A 522 -47.04 -44.80 -8.92
CA ASP A 522 -47.26 -46.24 -8.76
C ASP A 522 -46.88 -47.04 -10.02
N ARG A 523 -46.75 -46.38 -11.17
CA ARG A 523 -46.41 -47.01 -12.44
C ARG A 523 -44.89 -47.20 -12.59
N PRO A 524 -44.41 -48.36 -13.06
CA PRO A 524 -43.00 -48.53 -13.39
C PRO A 524 -42.59 -47.63 -14.56
N GLU A 525 -41.34 -47.15 -14.53
CA GLU A 525 -40.70 -46.36 -15.60
C GLU A 525 -41.48 -45.09 -16.01
N THR A 526 -42.17 -44.48 -15.05
CA THR A 526 -42.97 -43.27 -15.25
C THR A 526 -42.10 -42.03 -15.49
N THR A 527 -42.59 -41.10 -16.30
CA THR A 527 -41.92 -39.84 -16.62
C THR A 527 -42.88 -38.66 -16.57
N MET A 528 -42.34 -37.44 -16.55
CA MET A 528 -43.16 -36.22 -16.64
C MET A 528 -44.00 -36.15 -17.93
N LEU A 529 -43.58 -36.86 -18.99
CA LEU A 529 -44.32 -36.92 -20.26
C LEU A 529 -45.65 -37.68 -20.12
N ASP A 530 -45.71 -38.65 -19.20
CA ASP A 530 -46.87 -39.50 -18.98
C ASP A 530 -48.05 -38.77 -18.31
N ILE A 531 -47.82 -37.58 -17.73
CA ILE A 531 -48.88 -36.71 -17.21
C ILE A 531 -49.91 -36.38 -18.30
N THR A 532 -49.42 -36.04 -19.51
CA THR A 532 -50.30 -35.73 -20.64
C THR A 532 -51.10 -36.96 -21.05
N ARG A 533 -50.44 -38.12 -21.15
CA ARG A 533 -51.06 -39.40 -21.53
C ARG A 533 -52.09 -39.86 -20.51
N MET A 534 -51.83 -39.70 -19.21
CA MET A 534 -52.78 -40.03 -18.14
C MET A 534 -54.08 -39.21 -18.28
N LEU A 535 -53.98 -37.95 -18.72
CA LEU A 535 -55.12 -37.05 -18.86
C LEU A 535 -55.88 -37.22 -20.19
N THR A 536 -55.24 -37.64 -21.28
CA THR A 536 -55.87 -37.70 -22.62
C THR A 536 -56.10 -39.11 -23.17
N ASP A 537 -55.29 -40.11 -22.80
CA ASP A 537 -55.38 -41.48 -23.32
C ASP A 537 -56.09 -42.41 -22.31
N LYS A 538 -57.35 -42.76 -22.63
CA LYS A 538 -58.20 -43.64 -21.80
C LYS A 538 -57.57 -45.04 -21.63
N LYS A 539 -56.84 -45.57 -22.62
CA LYS A 539 -56.19 -46.89 -22.54
C LYS A 539 -54.97 -46.84 -21.63
N PHE A 540 -54.11 -45.83 -21.80
CA PHE A 540 -52.94 -45.63 -20.94
C PHE A 540 -53.34 -45.38 -19.49
N ARG A 541 -54.41 -44.60 -19.26
CA ARG A 541 -54.98 -44.40 -17.93
C ARG A 541 -55.41 -45.71 -17.29
N LYS A 542 -56.20 -46.53 -17.99
CA LYS A 542 -56.67 -47.81 -17.46
C LYS A 542 -55.53 -48.75 -17.11
N ASP A 543 -54.49 -48.79 -17.95
CA ASP A 543 -53.26 -49.56 -17.68
C ASP A 543 -52.53 -49.03 -16.44
N THR A 544 -52.33 -47.72 -16.33
CA THR A 544 -51.67 -47.06 -15.19
C THR A 544 -52.40 -47.33 -13.87
N LEU A 545 -53.73 -47.25 -13.86
CA LEU A 545 -54.54 -47.51 -12.66
C LEU A 545 -54.46 -48.98 -12.19
N SER A 546 -54.05 -49.92 -13.04
CA SER A 546 -53.84 -51.32 -12.62
C SER A 546 -52.65 -51.50 -11.67
N TYR A 547 -51.71 -50.56 -11.66
CA TYR A 547 -50.56 -50.54 -10.75
C TYR A 547 -50.87 -49.82 -9.43
N CYS A 548 -51.93 -49.00 -9.39
CA CYS A 548 -52.26 -48.16 -8.25
C CYS A 548 -52.94 -48.98 -7.14
N LYS A 549 -52.47 -48.80 -5.90
CA LYS A 549 -53.03 -49.47 -4.71
C LYS A 549 -53.81 -48.52 -3.80
N ASP A 550 -53.66 -47.22 -3.98
CA ASP A 550 -54.27 -46.20 -3.14
C ASP A 550 -55.77 -46.06 -3.47
N THR A 551 -56.62 -46.34 -2.48
CA THR A 551 -58.08 -46.33 -2.66
C THR A 551 -58.64 -44.94 -2.94
N VAL A 552 -58.00 -43.88 -2.43
CA VAL A 552 -58.43 -42.49 -2.64
C VAL A 552 -58.09 -42.05 -4.06
N VAL A 553 -56.90 -42.41 -4.55
CA VAL A 553 -56.49 -42.15 -5.94
C VAL A 553 -57.40 -42.91 -6.91
N LEU A 554 -57.69 -44.18 -6.62
CA LEU A 554 -58.61 -44.98 -7.42
C LEU A 554 -60.03 -44.43 -7.39
N GLN A 555 -60.51 -43.91 -6.26
CA GLN A 555 -61.83 -43.29 -6.15
C GLN A 555 -61.94 -42.03 -7.03
N PHE A 556 -60.93 -41.16 -7.00
CA PHE A 556 -60.89 -39.99 -7.89
C PHE A 556 -60.99 -40.41 -9.37
N TRP A 557 -60.17 -41.37 -9.80
CA TRP A 557 -60.11 -41.73 -11.22
C TRP A 557 -61.29 -42.57 -11.71
N ASN A 558 -61.75 -43.55 -10.93
CA ASN A 558 -62.80 -44.50 -11.35
C ASN A 558 -64.22 -44.00 -11.08
N VAL A 559 -64.40 -43.05 -10.15
CA VAL A 559 -65.72 -42.54 -9.77
C VAL A 559 -65.85 -41.07 -10.16
N GLU A 560 -65.04 -40.19 -9.58
CA GLU A 560 -65.21 -38.74 -9.75
C GLU A 560 -64.91 -38.31 -11.19
N PHE A 561 -63.68 -38.53 -11.67
CA PHE A 561 -63.25 -38.15 -13.02
C PHE A 561 -64.10 -38.87 -14.09
N ALA A 562 -64.45 -40.14 -13.87
CA ALA A 562 -65.28 -40.93 -14.78
C ALA A 562 -66.74 -40.44 -14.87
N SER A 563 -67.27 -39.80 -13.82
CA SER A 563 -68.62 -39.23 -13.81
C SER A 563 -68.75 -37.93 -14.63
N TRP A 564 -67.62 -37.28 -14.96
CA TRP A 564 -67.60 -36.04 -15.71
C TRP A 564 -67.95 -36.27 -17.18
N THR A 565 -68.68 -35.32 -17.78
CA THR A 565 -68.95 -35.34 -19.23
C THR A 565 -67.66 -35.11 -20.02
N ASP A 566 -67.54 -35.66 -21.23
CA ASP A 566 -66.33 -35.50 -22.05
C ASP A 566 -65.98 -34.01 -22.28
N LYS A 567 -67.00 -33.14 -22.43
CA LYS A 567 -66.81 -31.68 -22.54
C LYS A 567 -66.20 -31.08 -21.27
N PHE A 568 -66.75 -31.43 -20.10
CA PHE A 568 -66.23 -30.91 -18.84
C PHE A 568 -64.84 -31.45 -18.52
N GLN A 569 -64.55 -32.72 -18.85
CA GLN A 569 -63.20 -33.29 -18.71
C GLN A 569 -62.19 -32.47 -19.53
N ALA A 570 -62.48 -32.20 -20.81
CA ALA A 570 -61.59 -31.42 -21.67
C ALA A 570 -61.32 -30.01 -21.11
N GLU A 571 -62.36 -29.31 -20.64
CA GLU A 571 -62.22 -27.98 -20.01
C GLU A 571 -61.45 -28.03 -18.69
N ALA A 572 -61.63 -29.07 -17.87
CA ALA A 572 -61.00 -29.22 -16.57
C ALA A 572 -59.50 -29.57 -16.66
N ILE A 573 -59.09 -30.39 -17.63
CA ILE A 573 -57.69 -30.81 -17.80
C ILE A 573 -56.87 -29.81 -18.63
N ALA A 574 -57.50 -28.98 -19.48
CA ALA A 574 -56.80 -28.04 -20.35
C ALA A 574 -55.78 -27.14 -19.62
N PRO A 575 -56.05 -26.60 -18.41
CA PRO A 575 -55.06 -25.86 -17.66
C PRO A 575 -53.82 -26.70 -17.31
N VAL A 576 -54.00 -27.97 -16.90
CA VAL A 576 -52.89 -28.87 -16.58
C VAL A 576 -52.06 -29.15 -17.83
N LEU A 577 -52.72 -29.47 -18.95
CA LEU A 577 -52.07 -29.74 -20.24
C LEU A 577 -51.30 -28.53 -20.77
N ASN A 578 -51.83 -27.31 -20.64
CA ASN A 578 -51.13 -26.10 -21.07
C ASN A 578 -49.83 -25.86 -20.28
N LYS A 579 -49.85 -26.14 -18.97
CA LYS A 579 -48.67 -25.95 -18.10
C LYS A 579 -47.61 -27.03 -18.30
N VAL A 580 -48.01 -28.30 -18.31
CA VAL A 580 -47.09 -29.42 -18.53
C VAL A 580 -46.61 -29.46 -19.99
N GLY A 581 -47.50 -29.11 -20.92
CA GLY A 581 -47.20 -28.96 -22.34
C GLY A 581 -46.05 -28.00 -22.61
N ALA A 582 -45.95 -26.89 -21.87
CA ALA A 582 -44.85 -25.94 -22.00
C ALA A 582 -43.47 -26.57 -21.74
N PHE A 583 -43.35 -27.50 -20.79
CA PHE A 583 -42.09 -28.22 -20.53
C PHE A 583 -41.78 -29.27 -21.59
N THR A 584 -42.80 -29.99 -22.05
CA THR A 584 -42.63 -31.09 -23.00
C THR A 584 -42.48 -30.62 -24.45
N ALA A 585 -42.87 -29.38 -24.75
CA ALA A 585 -42.74 -28.76 -26.07
C ALA A 585 -41.29 -28.44 -26.44
N ASN A 586 -40.45 -28.11 -25.45
CA ASN A 586 -39.02 -27.88 -25.70
C ASN A 586 -38.29 -29.23 -25.80
N PRO A 587 -37.73 -29.61 -26.98
CA PRO A 587 -37.06 -30.90 -27.16
C PRO A 587 -35.91 -31.13 -26.18
N VAL A 588 -35.23 -30.04 -25.80
CA VAL A 588 -34.10 -30.07 -24.89
C VAL A 588 -34.53 -30.51 -23.49
N ILE A 589 -35.55 -29.85 -22.93
CA ILE A 589 -36.13 -30.20 -21.63
C ILE A 589 -36.78 -31.58 -21.68
N ARG A 590 -37.48 -31.90 -22.77
CA ARG A 590 -38.12 -33.21 -22.99
C ARG A 590 -37.11 -34.35 -22.94
N ASN A 591 -35.92 -34.19 -23.53
CA ASN A 591 -34.87 -35.22 -23.51
C ASN A 591 -34.28 -35.44 -22.11
N ILE A 592 -34.37 -34.46 -21.22
CA ILE A 592 -33.91 -34.55 -19.82
C ILE A 592 -34.97 -35.27 -18.95
N ILE A 593 -36.22 -34.78 -18.97
CA ILE A 593 -37.30 -35.25 -18.09
C ILE A 593 -38.09 -36.46 -18.63
N GLY A 594 -37.83 -36.84 -19.89
CA GLY A 594 -38.45 -37.99 -20.56
C GLY A 594 -37.71 -39.30 -20.34
N GLN A 595 -36.64 -39.31 -19.54
CA GLN A 595 -35.90 -40.51 -19.19
C GLN A 595 -36.51 -41.15 -17.94
N PRO A 596 -36.78 -42.47 -17.91
CA PRO A 596 -37.35 -43.13 -16.73
C PRO A 596 -36.45 -43.13 -15.49
N LYS A 597 -35.13 -43.08 -15.68
CA LYS A 597 -34.13 -43.06 -14.60
C LYS A 597 -33.27 -41.83 -14.72
N SER A 598 -32.93 -41.23 -13.58
CA SER A 598 -31.96 -40.14 -13.51
C SER A 598 -30.56 -40.67 -13.74
N THR A 599 -29.74 -39.89 -14.43
CA THR A 599 -28.33 -40.21 -14.72
C THR A 599 -27.39 -39.89 -13.54
N PHE A 600 -27.88 -39.10 -12.58
CA PHE A 600 -27.15 -38.73 -11.37
C PHE A 600 -28.06 -38.72 -10.15
N ASN A 601 -27.47 -38.86 -8.96
CA ASN A 601 -28.18 -38.82 -7.69
C ASN A 601 -27.54 -37.76 -6.78
N ILE A 602 -28.29 -36.67 -6.51
CA ILE A 602 -27.80 -35.54 -5.72
C ILE A 602 -27.37 -35.97 -4.31
N ARG A 603 -28.10 -36.89 -3.66
CA ARG A 603 -27.76 -37.35 -2.32
C ARG A 603 -26.43 -38.11 -2.32
N GLN A 604 -26.24 -38.98 -3.31
CA GLN A 604 -24.99 -39.71 -3.49
C GLN A 604 -23.82 -38.75 -3.77
N ILE A 605 -24.02 -37.73 -4.62
CA ILE A 605 -23.01 -36.70 -4.92
C ILE A 605 -22.56 -36.00 -3.63
N MET A 606 -23.51 -35.62 -2.77
CA MET A 606 -23.21 -34.98 -1.50
C MET A 606 -22.48 -35.93 -0.52
N ASP A 607 -22.94 -37.18 -0.41
CA ASP A 607 -22.36 -38.16 0.53
C ASP A 607 -20.95 -38.60 0.12
N GLU A 608 -20.66 -38.66 -1.18
CA GLU A 608 -19.35 -39.04 -1.73
C GLU A 608 -18.41 -37.84 -1.95
N GLY A 609 -18.85 -36.61 -1.65
CA GLY A 609 -18.03 -35.40 -1.79
C GLY A 609 -17.67 -35.06 -3.24
N LYS A 610 -18.59 -35.32 -4.18
CA LYS A 610 -18.44 -35.07 -5.63
C LYS A 610 -18.57 -33.58 -6.01
N ILE A 611 -18.30 -33.28 -7.28
CA ILE A 611 -18.25 -31.92 -7.85
C ILE A 611 -19.38 -31.72 -8.86
#